data_AF-A0A847ITF5-F1
#
_entry.id   AF-A0A847ITF5-F1
#
_cell.length_a   1.000
_cell.length_b   1.000
_cell.length_c   1.000
_cell.angle_alpha   90.00
_cell.angle_beta   90.00
_cell.angle_gamma   90.00
#
_symmetry.space_group_name_H-M   'P 1'
#
loop_
_entity.id
_entity.type
_entity.pdbx_description
1 polymer ?
#
loop_
_entity_poly.entity_id
_entity_poly.type
_entity_poly.pdbx_seq_one_letter_code
_entity_poly.pdbx_strand_id
1 'polypeptide(L)'
;MKFEKGVSGNPNGRPKGTKNKLSRSVKEELTGLFTRRFRKLANEMDKLPVKDQFDILCRLLPYIAPRLQVSDNNINLSSLSDEQLEAIIENLKNELL
;
A
#
# COMPACT_ATOMS: atom_id res chain seq x y z
N MET A 1 18.23 22.05 25.94
CA MET A 1 19.30 21.13 25.48
C MET A 1 19.07 20.82 24.00
N LYS A 2 20.11 20.94 23.18
CA LYS A 2 20.04 20.80 21.70
C LYS A 2 20.41 19.36 21.36
N PHE A 3 19.54 18.64 20.65
CA PHE A 3 19.79 17.25 20.26
C PHE A 3 20.95 17.18 19.24
N GLU A 4 21.84 16.19 19.39
CA GLU A 4 22.93 15.92 18.44
C GLU A 4 22.42 15.10 17.26
N LYS A 5 22.78 15.53 16.03
CA LYS A 5 22.33 14.86 14.81
C LYS A 5 22.92 13.45 14.75
N GLY A 6 22.05 12.44 14.69
CA GLY A 6 22.45 11.02 14.67
C GLY A 6 22.41 10.34 16.04
N VAL A 7 22.19 11.09 17.13
CA VAL A 7 22.08 10.54 18.49
C VAL A 7 20.62 10.62 18.93
N SER A 8 20.05 9.47 19.31
CA SER A 8 18.71 9.42 19.90
C SER A 8 18.70 10.26 21.18
N GLY A 9 17.76 11.20 21.28
CA GLY A 9 17.47 11.94 22.53
C GLY A 9 16.97 11.05 23.68
N ASN A 10 16.73 9.77 23.39
CA ASN A 10 16.47 8.73 24.38
C ASN A 10 17.52 7.61 24.24
N PRO A 11 18.69 7.73 24.90
CA PRO A 11 19.77 6.75 24.80
C PRO A 11 19.40 5.37 25.36
N ASN A 12 18.45 5.30 26.30
CA ASN A 12 17.97 4.03 26.88
C ASN A 12 16.87 3.37 26.05
N GLY A 13 16.46 3.99 24.94
CA GLY A 13 15.39 3.50 24.09
C GLY A 13 14.04 3.43 24.80
N ARG A 14 13.05 2.87 24.11
CA ARG A 14 11.73 2.61 24.71
C ARG A 14 11.89 1.54 25.80
N PRO A 15 11.35 1.73 27.02
CA PRO A 15 11.47 0.74 28.09
C PRO A 15 10.99 -0.63 27.62
N LYS A 16 11.84 -1.65 27.81
CA LYS A 16 11.56 -3.04 27.44
C LYS A 16 10.28 -3.51 28.13
N GLY A 17 9.30 -3.99 27.37
CA GLY A 17 8.00 -4.42 27.89
C GLY A 17 6.90 -3.35 27.90
N THR A 18 7.17 -2.13 27.39
CA THR A 18 6.13 -1.11 27.18
C THR A 18 5.11 -1.65 26.17
N LYS A 19 3.94 -2.11 26.68
CA LYS A 19 2.83 -2.63 25.87
C LYS A 19 2.50 -1.65 24.74
N ASN A 20 2.18 -2.16 23.55
CA ASN A 20 1.66 -1.32 22.47
C ASN A 20 0.50 -0.46 23.00
N LYS A 21 0.36 0.78 22.48
CA LYS A 21 -0.70 1.75 22.86
C LYS A 21 -2.10 1.13 22.89
N LEU A 22 -2.29 0.03 22.15
CA LEU A 22 -3.43 -0.87 22.22
C LEU A 22 -2.94 -2.26 22.62
N SER A 23 -3.48 -2.84 23.70
CA SER A 23 -3.16 -4.20 24.11
C SER A 23 -3.58 -5.21 23.03
N ARG A 24 -2.91 -6.36 23.00
CA ARG A 24 -3.26 -7.46 22.09
C ARG A 24 -4.73 -7.89 22.25
N SER A 25 -5.22 -7.97 23.49
CA SER A 25 -6.61 -8.32 23.79
C SER A 25 -7.62 -7.36 23.17
N VAL A 26 -7.38 -6.05 23.23
CA VAL A 26 -8.29 -5.05 22.65
C VAL A 26 -8.28 -5.12 21.11
N LYS A 27 -7.14 -5.41 20.49
CA LYS A 27 -7.08 -5.65 19.04
C LYS A 27 -7.90 -6.87 18.62
N GLU A 28 -7.79 -7.96 19.37
CA GLU A 28 -8.53 -9.20 19.11
C GLU A 28 -10.04 -8.98 19.26
N GLU A 29 -10.45 -8.28 20.32
CA GLU A 29 -11.86 -7.94 20.56
C GLU A 29 -12.43 -7.02 19.47
N LEU A 30 -11.69 -5.98 19.07
CA LEU A 30 -12.11 -5.05 18.01
C LEU A 30 -12.21 -5.77 16.66
N THR A 31 -11.26 -6.65 16.36
CA THR A 31 -11.26 -7.46 15.12
C THR A 31 -12.46 -8.41 15.11
N GLY A 32 -12.75 -9.07 16.25
CA GLY A 32 -13.90 -9.94 16.40
C GLY A 32 -15.23 -9.18 16.25
N LEU A 33 -15.34 -7.99 16.84
CA LEU A 33 -16.50 -7.11 16.70
C LEU A 33 -16.70 -6.71 15.24
N PHE A 34 -15.64 -6.24 14.58
CA PHE A 34 -15.70 -5.82 13.17
C PHE A 34 -16.13 -6.99 12.27
N THR A 35 -15.54 -8.17 12.45
CA THR A 35 -15.88 -9.38 11.67
C THR A 35 -17.36 -9.77 11.85
N ARG A 36 -17.87 -9.73 13.09
CA ARG A 36 -19.27 -10.04 13.39
C ARG A 36 -20.23 -9.02 12.75
N ARG A 37 -19.89 -7.73 12.83
CA ARG A 37 -20.70 -6.65 12.24
C ARG A 37 -20.65 -6.68 10.73
N PHE A 38 -19.51 -7.02 10.12
CA PHE A 38 -19.35 -7.14 8.68
C PHE A 38 -20.27 -8.22 8.10
N ARG A 39 -20.38 -9.39 8.73
CA ARG A 39 -21.34 -10.43 8.32
C ARG A 39 -22.79 -9.96 8.41
N LYS A 40 -23.13 -9.21 9.46
CA LYS A 40 -24.47 -8.62 9.58
C LYS A 40 -24.72 -7.59 8.49
N LEU A 41 -23.73 -6.77 8.17
CA LEU A 41 -23.83 -5.74 7.13
C LEU A 41 -24.14 -6.37 5.76
N ALA A 42 -23.50 -7.50 5.43
CA ALA A 42 -23.80 -8.22 4.19
C ALA A 42 -25.28 -8.62 4.09
N ASN A 43 -25.87 -9.15 5.18
CA ASN A 43 -27.29 -9.52 5.19
C ASN A 43 -28.25 -8.31 5.18
N GLU A 44 -27.80 -7.14 5.62
CA GLU A 44 -28.59 -5.91 5.61
C GLU A 44 -28.43 -5.14 4.28
N MET A 45 -27.36 -5.39 3.51
CA MET A 45 -27.15 -4.77 2.21
C MET A 45 -28.29 -5.08 1.24
N ASP A 46 -28.85 -6.30 1.29
CA ASP A 46 -29.97 -6.71 0.44
C ASP A 46 -31.24 -5.88 0.69
N LYS A 47 -31.34 -5.20 1.84
CA LYS A 47 -32.48 -4.33 2.19
C LYS A 47 -32.30 -2.89 1.72
N LEU A 48 -31.10 -2.51 1.26
CA LEU A 48 -30.85 -1.17 0.75
C LEU A 48 -31.44 -0.99 -0.65
N PRO A 49 -31.75 0.24 -1.07
CA PRO A 49 -32.05 0.53 -2.46
C PRO A 49 -30.92 0.03 -3.37
N VAL A 50 -31.28 -0.50 -4.55
CA VAL A 50 -30.34 -1.09 -5.51
C VAL A 50 -29.16 -0.18 -5.80
N LYS A 51 -29.41 1.13 -5.97
CA LYS A 51 -28.36 2.13 -6.19
C LYS A 51 -27.31 2.14 -5.08
N ASP A 52 -27.75 2.11 -3.82
CA ASP A 52 -26.86 2.18 -2.65
C ASP A 52 -26.04 0.88 -2.51
N GLN A 53 -26.63 -0.27 -2.87
CA GLN A 53 -25.91 -1.54 -2.95
C GLN A 53 -24.75 -1.47 -3.94
N PHE A 54 -25.01 -0.97 -5.16
CA PHE A 54 -23.98 -0.78 -6.18
C PHE A 54 -22.91 0.23 -5.73
N ASP A 55 -23.30 1.33 -5.10
CA ASP A 55 -22.38 2.34 -4.60
C ASP A 55 -21.39 1.76 -3.57
N ILE A 56 -21.89 0.93 -2.65
CA ILE A 56 -21.07 0.23 -1.66
C ILE A 56 -20.11 -0.75 -2.36
N LEU A 57 -20.60 -1.55 -3.30
CA LEU A 57 -19.77 -2.51 -4.05
C LEU A 57 -18.67 -1.79 -4.85
N CYS A 58 -18.98 -0.69 -5.54
CA CYS A 58 -18.00 0.12 -6.26
C CYS A 58 -16.92 0.70 -5.33
N ARG A 59 -17.26 1.05 -4.08
CA ARG A 59 -16.29 1.51 -3.09
C ARG A 59 -15.40 0.39 -2.55
N LEU A 60 -15.89 -0.84 -2.51
CA LEU A 60 -15.14 -2.03 -2.07
C LEU A 60 -14.28 -2.64 -3.16
N LEU A 61 -14.67 -2.50 -4.44
CA LEU A 61 -13.99 -3.06 -5.60
C LEU A 61 -12.48 -2.79 -5.62
N PRO A 62 -11.96 -1.58 -5.30
CA PRO A 62 -10.52 -1.30 -5.30
C PRO A 62 -9.70 -2.08 -4.29
N TYR A 63 -10.33 -2.66 -3.27
CA TYR A 63 -9.67 -3.45 -2.23
C TYR A 63 -9.66 -4.96 -2.56
N ILE A 64 -10.41 -5.37 -3.58
CA ILE A 64 -10.57 -6.78 -3.98
C ILE A 64 -9.94 -7.01 -5.35
N ALA A 65 -10.15 -6.09 -6.28
CA ALA A 65 -9.60 -6.15 -7.62
C ALA A 65 -8.29 -5.35 -7.71
N PRO A 66 -7.23 -5.90 -8.34
CA PRO A 66 -6.07 -5.11 -8.70
C PRO A 66 -6.53 -3.97 -9.62
N ARG A 67 -6.19 -2.73 -9.27
CA ARG A 67 -6.36 -1.62 -10.20
C ARG A 67 -5.46 -1.90 -11.40
N LEU A 68 -5.96 -1.65 -12.60
CA LEU A 68 -5.08 -1.55 -13.76
C LEU A 68 -4.03 -0.48 -13.43
N GLN A 69 -2.80 -0.93 -13.18
CA GLN A 69 -1.67 -0.03 -13.17
C GLN A 69 -1.47 0.37 -14.62
N VAL A 70 -1.61 1.65 -14.90
CA VAL A 70 -1.11 2.19 -16.16
C VAL A 70 0.40 1.99 -16.07
N SER A 71 0.92 1.03 -16.83
CA SER A 71 2.35 0.91 -17.02
C SER A 71 2.78 2.19 -17.73
N ASP A 72 3.31 3.15 -16.98
CA ASP A 72 4.11 4.20 -17.58
C ASP A 72 5.34 3.52 -18.16
N ASN A 73 5.27 3.12 -19.44
CA ASN A 73 6.44 2.74 -20.23
C ASN A 73 7.30 3.98 -20.55
N ASN A 74 7.45 4.88 -19.58
CA ASN A 74 8.29 6.05 -19.72
C ASN A 74 9.73 5.60 -19.49
N ILE A 75 10.36 5.10 -20.55
CA ILE A 75 11.79 4.80 -20.55
C ILE A 75 12.51 6.14 -20.41
N ASN A 76 13.02 6.42 -19.21
CA ASN A 76 13.80 7.63 -18.94
C ASN A 76 15.20 7.49 -19.52
N LEU A 77 15.33 7.69 -20.83
CA LEU A 77 16.60 7.65 -21.57
C LEU A 77 17.63 8.65 -21.02
N SER A 78 17.16 9.77 -20.46
CA SER A 78 17.99 10.79 -19.82
C SER A 78 18.66 10.34 -18.51
N SER A 79 18.32 9.17 -17.98
CA SER A 79 18.99 8.58 -16.80
C SER A 79 20.10 7.58 -17.15
N LEU A 80 20.27 7.26 -18.43
CA LEU A 80 21.31 6.35 -18.92
C LEU A 80 22.61 7.12 -19.16
N SER A 81 23.74 6.43 -18.96
CA SER A 81 25.04 7.00 -19.36
C SER A 81 25.24 6.93 -20.86
N ASP A 82 26.16 7.73 -21.39
CA ASP A 82 26.49 7.73 -22.81
C ASP A 82 26.96 6.35 -23.28
N GLU A 83 27.72 5.62 -22.46
CA GLU A 83 28.16 4.25 -22.79
C GLU A 83 26.98 3.26 -22.87
N GLN A 84 25.97 3.44 -22.03
CA GLN A 84 24.77 2.60 -22.04
C GLN A 84 23.89 2.92 -23.25
N LEU A 85 23.79 4.18 -23.65
CA LEU A 85 23.09 4.60 -24.87
C LEU A 85 23.77 4.03 -26.11
N GLU A 86 25.09 4.11 -26.19
CA GLU A 86 25.87 3.58 -27.31
C GLU A 86 25.69 2.07 -27.47
N ALA A 87 25.73 1.32 -26.35
CA ALA A 87 25.51 -0.12 -26.36
C ALA A 87 24.11 -0.50 -26.85
N ILE A 88 23.08 0.29 -26.50
CA ILE A 88 21.71 0.08 -26.99
C ILE A 88 21.64 0.34 -28.50
N ILE A 89 22.26 1.42 -28.98
CA ILE A 89 22.28 1.78 -30.41
C ILE A 89 22.95 0.67 -31.23
N GLU A 90 24.09 0.15 -30.78
CA GLU A 90 24.80 -0.92 -31.48
C GLU A 90 23.99 -2.23 -31.52
N ASN A 91 23.33 -2.59 -30.43
CA ASN A 91 22.46 -3.77 -30.41
C ASN A 91 21.28 -3.63 -31.38
N LEU A 92 20.68 -2.43 -31.49
CA LEU A 92 19.58 -2.17 -32.42
C LEU A 92 20.03 -2.20 -33.88
N LYS A 93 21.22 -1.67 -34.19
CA LYS A 93 21.80 -1.76 -35.55
C LYS A 93 22.05 -3.21 -35.96
N ASN A 94 22.49 -4.05 -35.04
CA ASN A 94 22.77 -5.47 -35.30
C ASN A 94 21.50 -6.32 -35.46
N GLU A 95 20.36 -5.92 -34.89
CA GLU A 95 19.07 -6.60 -35.11
C GLU A 95 18.37 -6.18 -36.42
N LEU A 96 18.75 -5.04 -37.00
CA LEU A 96 18.14 -4.48 -38.23
C LEU A 96 18.91 -4.84 -39.52
N LEU A 97 20.03 -5.56 -39.41
CA LEU A 97 20.86 -6.08 -40.52
C LEU A 97 20.81 -7.61 -40.57
#